data_AF-A0A340Y153-F1
#
_entry.id   AF-A0A340Y153-F1
#
_cell.length_a   1.000
_cell.length_b   1.000
_cell.length_c   1.000
_cell.angle_alpha   90.00
_cell.angle_beta   90.00
_cell.angle_gamma   90.00
#
_symmetry.space_group_name_H-M   'P 1'
#
loop_
_entity.id
_entity.type
_entity.pdbx_description
1 polymer ?
#
loop_
_entity_poly.entity_id
_entity_poly.type
_entity_poly.pdbx_seq_one_letter_code
_entity_poly.pdbx_strand_id
1 'polypeptide(L)'
;MVAYGGKWKMLHYFARHFFAPLLPVGFENEDVFFIYGVSDLHSDHKMMLTVRVHTWSSLEPVCSETTKPFVMKAGESALLYDKPVAELLSGCTNCTRQSCVVSFYLSTDRELLSPTNYHFLSSPKEAKGLHKANITATISQQGDTFVFHLKTSAVAPFVWLDVGSIPGRFSDNGFLMTEETRTVFFYPWKPTNESELERSFHVTSLADIY
;
A
#
# COMPACT_ATOMS: atom_id res chain seq x y z
N MET A 1 -17.13 1.68 -9.72
CA MET A 1 -16.20 1.97 -8.60
C MET A 1 -16.93 2.36 -7.31
N VAL A 2 -18.08 3.03 -7.43
CA VAL A 2 -18.93 3.41 -6.31
C VAL A 2 -20.16 2.51 -6.25
N ALA A 3 -20.60 2.10 -5.07
CA ALA A 3 -21.82 1.33 -4.87
C ALA A 3 -23.06 2.25 -4.88
N TYR A 4 -24.25 1.66 -5.00
CA TYR A 4 -25.49 2.39 -4.81
C TYR A 4 -25.50 3.03 -3.41
N GLY A 5 -25.81 4.32 -3.31
CA GLY A 5 -25.71 5.11 -2.08
C GLY A 5 -24.34 5.76 -1.82
N GLY A 6 -23.40 5.70 -2.77
CA GLY A 6 -22.15 6.46 -2.71
C GLY A 6 -20.98 5.76 -2.03
N LYS A 7 -21.18 4.61 -1.37
CA LYS A 7 -20.11 3.87 -0.67
C LYS A 7 -18.99 3.45 -1.63
N TRP A 8 -17.74 3.70 -1.25
CA TRP A 8 -16.58 3.35 -2.05
C TRP A 8 -16.32 1.85 -2.03
N LYS A 9 -16.14 1.24 -3.21
CA LYS A 9 -15.55 -0.10 -3.33
C LYS A 9 -14.02 0.01 -3.30
N MET A 10 -13.34 -1.10 -3.01
CA MET A 10 -11.86 -1.18 -3.01
C MET A 10 -11.21 -0.57 -4.26
N LEU A 11 -11.79 -0.82 -5.45
CA LEU A 11 -11.29 -0.26 -6.70
C LEU A 11 -11.23 1.28 -6.72
N HIS A 12 -12.13 1.98 -6.02
CA HIS A 12 -12.09 3.44 -5.95
C HIS A 12 -10.93 3.96 -5.08
N TYR A 13 -10.56 3.21 -4.03
CA TYR A 13 -9.36 3.51 -3.26
C TYR A 13 -8.11 3.32 -4.12
N PHE A 14 -8.04 2.24 -4.89
CA PHE A 14 -6.94 2.02 -5.84
C PHE A 14 -6.87 3.12 -6.91
N ALA A 15 -8.01 3.58 -7.43
CA ALA A 15 -8.05 4.67 -8.41
C ALA A 15 -7.40 5.95 -7.90
N ARG A 16 -7.56 6.27 -6.63
CA ARG A 16 -6.88 7.42 -6.04
C ARG A 16 -5.36 7.25 -5.99
N HIS A 17 -4.87 6.02 -5.80
CA HIS A 17 -3.43 5.73 -5.82
C HIS A 17 -2.87 5.74 -7.23
N PHE A 18 -3.49 5.01 -8.17
CA PHE A 18 -2.95 4.89 -9.52
C PHE A 18 -3.16 6.13 -10.40
N PHE A 19 -4.01 7.09 -9.98
CA PHE A 19 -4.10 8.44 -10.56
C PHE A 19 -3.39 9.50 -9.72
N ALA A 20 -2.49 9.12 -8.81
CA ALA A 20 -1.62 10.10 -8.17
C ALA A 20 -0.78 10.82 -9.26
N PRO A 21 -0.52 12.13 -9.12
CA PRO A 21 0.23 12.91 -10.12
C PRO A 21 1.69 12.46 -10.27
N LEU A 22 2.15 11.59 -9.38
CA LEU A 22 3.44 10.97 -9.41
C LEU A 22 3.32 9.58 -8.80
N LEU A 23 3.77 8.56 -9.53
CA LEU A 23 3.60 7.17 -9.13
C LEU A 23 4.73 6.29 -9.71
N PRO A 24 5.38 5.45 -8.89
CA PRO A 24 6.15 4.34 -9.43
C PRO A 24 5.22 3.16 -9.75
N VAL A 25 5.41 2.55 -10.92
CA VAL A 25 4.67 1.37 -11.39
C VAL A 25 5.65 0.23 -11.63
N GLY A 26 5.43 -0.89 -10.95
CA GLY A 26 6.28 -2.08 -11.03
C GLY A 26 5.61 -3.20 -11.81
N PHE A 27 6.37 -3.92 -12.64
CA PHE A 27 5.92 -5.11 -13.34
C PHE A 27 7.10 -6.02 -13.69
N GLU A 28 6.82 -7.26 -14.09
CA GLU A 28 7.83 -8.20 -14.56
C GLU A 28 7.66 -8.49 -16.06
N ASN A 29 8.77 -8.64 -16.76
CA ASN A 29 8.82 -9.21 -18.11
C ASN A 29 10.06 -10.12 -18.22
N GLU A 30 9.89 -11.35 -18.70
CA GLU A 30 10.98 -12.33 -18.85
C GLU A 30 11.89 -12.45 -17.61
N ASP A 31 11.29 -12.60 -16.42
CA ASP A 31 11.98 -12.69 -15.12
C ASP A 31 12.84 -11.47 -14.72
N VAL A 32 12.65 -10.33 -15.38
CA VAL A 32 13.23 -9.03 -15.00
C VAL A 32 12.13 -8.16 -14.39
N PHE A 33 12.39 -7.60 -13.22
CA PHE A 33 11.50 -6.68 -12.53
C PHE A 33 11.84 -5.24 -12.94
N PHE A 34 10.86 -4.54 -13.48
CA PHE A 34 10.95 -3.16 -13.94
C PHE A 34 10.14 -2.25 -13.02
N ILE A 35 10.66 -1.05 -12.75
CA ILE A 35 9.88 0.05 -12.17
C ILE A 35 10.00 1.26 -13.10
N TYR A 36 8.86 1.74 -13.56
CA TYR A 36 8.73 3.02 -14.26
C TYR A 36 8.22 4.09 -13.30
N GLY A 37 8.74 5.30 -13.40
CA GLY A 37 8.14 6.49 -12.83
C GLY A 37 7.16 7.09 -13.83
N VAL A 38 6.00 7.54 -13.35
CA VAL A 38 5.03 8.31 -14.14
C VAL A 38 4.81 9.63 -13.41
N SER A 39 4.94 10.74 -14.12
CA SER A 39 4.82 12.11 -13.58
C SER A 39 3.87 12.92 -14.45
N ASP A 40 2.76 13.37 -13.89
CA ASP A 40 1.85 14.36 -14.47
C ASP A 40 2.16 15.78 -13.96
N LEU A 41 3.27 15.95 -13.23
CA LEU A 41 3.67 17.24 -12.67
C LEU A 41 4.15 18.19 -13.76
N HIS A 42 3.99 19.49 -13.52
CA HIS A 42 4.37 20.54 -14.48
C HIS A 42 5.84 20.99 -14.36
N SER A 43 6.58 20.44 -13.42
CA SER A 43 7.99 20.74 -13.21
C SER A 43 8.78 19.49 -12.89
N ASP A 44 10.07 19.54 -13.19
CA ASP A 44 11.01 18.48 -12.87
C ASP A 44 11.20 18.37 -11.35
N HIS A 45 11.33 17.14 -10.86
CA HIS A 45 11.52 16.86 -9.44
C HIS A 45 12.72 15.94 -9.24
N LYS A 46 13.59 16.30 -8.28
CA LYS A 46 14.66 15.41 -7.84
C LYS A 46 14.08 14.39 -6.87
N MET A 47 14.33 13.12 -7.16
CA MET A 47 13.71 12.00 -6.47
C MET A 47 14.69 10.86 -6.21
N MET A 48 14.34 10.00 -5.27
CA MET A 48 14.97 8.69 -5.08
C MET A 48 13.88 7.63 -5.10
N LEU A 49 14.19 6.48 -5.70
CA LEU A 49 13.34 5.30 -5.65
C LEU A 49 13.88 4.38 -4.56
N THR A 50 13.01 3.98 -3.64
CA THR A 50 13.32 2.95 -2.64
C THR A 50 12.51 1.71 -2.94
N VAL A 51 13.19 0.57 -3.04
CA VAL A 51 12.61 -0.77 -3.21
C VAL A 51 12.87 -1.56 -1.94
N ARG A 52 11.83 -2.12 -1.35
CA ARG A 52 11.89 -2.96 -0.14
C ARG A 52 11.30 -4.33 -0.44
N VAL A 53 11.88 -5.35 0.17
CA VAL A 53 11.31 -6.70 0.12
C VAL A 53 11.02 -7.15 1.54
N HIS A 54 9.82 -7.67 1.76
CA HIS A 54 9.41 -8.27 3.02
C HIS A 54 9.12 -9.74 2.79
N THR A 55 9.49 -10.58 3.75
CA THR A 55 8.88 -11.90 3.84
C THR A 55 7.47 -11.75 4.40
N TRP A 56 6.57 -12.67 4.07
CA TRP A 56 5.21 -12.63 4.63
C TRP A 56 5.16 -12.74 6.16
N SER A 57 6.20 -13.34 6.75
CA SER A 57 6.33 -13.56 8.19
C SER A 57 6.95 -12.40 8.97
N SER A 58 7.49 -11.38 8.30
CA SER A 58 8.25 -10.30 8.95
C SER A 58 7.73 -8.93 8.53
N LEU A 59 7.46 -8.08 9.52
CA LEU A 59 7.17 -6.65 9.33
C LEU A 59 8.45 -5.83 9.08
N GLU A 60 9.62 -6.39 9.38
CA GLU A 60 10.91 -5.80 9.02
C GLU A 60 11.29 -6.21 7.59
N PRO A 61 11.76 -5.27 6.75
CA PRO A 61 12.23 -5.58 5.41
C PRO A 61 13.48 -6.47 5.48
N VAL A 62 13.49 -7.56 4.72
CA VAL A 62 14.66 -8.45 4.62
C VAL A 62 15.78 -7.88 3.76
N CYS A 63 15.45 -6.90 2.91
CA CYS A 63 16.39 -6.11 2.15
C CYS A 63 15.72 -4.81 1.69
N SER A 64 16.54 -3.79 1.45
CA SER A 64 16.11 -2.51 0.90
C SER A 64 17.21 -1.97 -0.01
N GLU A 65 16.82 -1.47 -1.18
CA GLU A 65 17.68 -0.80 -2.14
C GLU A 65 17.15 0.61 -2.36
N THR A 66 18.03 1.61 -2.43
CA THR A 66 17.65 2.98 -2.78
C THR A 66 18.55 3.47 -3.88
N THR A 67 17.96 3.99 -4.95
CA THR A 67 18.71 4.52 -6.10
C THR A 67 19.48 5.78 -5.69
N LYS A 68 20.50 6.12 -6.47
CA LYS A 68 21.03 7.50 -6.42
C LYS A 68 19.90 8.48 -6.79
N PRO A 69 19.98 9.74 -6.32
CA PRO A 69 19.02 10.75 -6.73
C PRO A 69 19.01 10.93 -8.25
N PHE A 70 17.82 10.96 -8.84
CA PHE A 70 17.58 11.23 -10.26
C PHE A 70 16.56 12.35 -10.43
N VAL A 71 16.38 12.83 -11.66
CA VAL A 71 15.38 13.86 -11.98
C VAL A 71 14.25 13.20 -12.75
N MET A 72 13.06 13.19 -12.16
CA MET A 72 11.82 12.85 -12.84
C MET A 72 11.32 14.10 -13.57
N LYS A 73 11.20 14.03 -14.90
CA LYS A 73 10.76 15.18 -15.68
C LYS A 73 9.26 15.41 -15.59
N ALA A 74 8.87 16.65 -15.86
CA ALA A 74 7.48 17.05 -16.01
C ALA A 74 6.77 16.26 -17.12
N GLY A 75 5.59 15.70 -16.85
CA GLY A 75 4.74 15.05 -17.86
C GLY A 75 5.32 13.80 -18.52
N GLU A 76 6.35 13.16 -17.93
CA GLU A 76 7.08 12.05 -18.54
C GLU A 76 6.81 10.71 -17.83
N SER A 77 7.03 9.61 -18.55
CA SER A 77 7.27 8.30 -17.96
C SER A 77 8.65 7.78 -18.33
N ALA A 78 9.41 7.34 -17.33
CA ALA A 78 10.79 6.90 -17.50
C ALA A 78 11.08 5.62 -16.71
N LEU A 79 11.96 4.77 -17.26
CA LEU A 79 12.48 3.59 -16.56
C LEU A 79 13.40 4.05 -15.42
N LEU A 80 13.13 3.56 -14.21
CA LEU A 80 13.88 3.91 -12.99
C LEU A 80 14.65 2.74 -12.40
N TYR A 81 14.20 1.51 -12.66
CA TYR A 81 14.77 0.29 -12.11
C TYR A 81 14.52 -0.87 -13.05
N ASP A 82 15.54 -1.67 -13.31
CA ASP A 82 15.44 -2.96 -13.99
C ASP A 82 16.42 -3.93 -13.32
N LYS A 83 15.92 -5.08 -12.85
CA LYS A 83 16.76 -6.08 -12.20
C LYS A 83 16.20 -7.48 -12.39
N PRO A 84 17.02 -8.49 -12.76
CA PRO A 84 16.59 -9.87 -12.74
C PRO A 84 16.04 -10.24 -11.36
N VAL A 85 14.89 -10.91 -11.29
CA VAL A 85 14.25 -11.28 -10.02
C VAL A 85 15.19 -12.14 -9.16
N ALA A 86 15.96 -13.02 -9.79
CA ALA A 86 16.96 -13.83 -9.09
C ALA A 86 18.03 -12.96 -8.39
N GLU A 87 18.48 -11.89 -9.05
CA GLU A 87 19.47 -10.97 -8.48
C GLU A 87 18.85 -10.11 -7.38
N LEU A 88 17.63 -9.59 -7.59
CA LEU A 88 16.86 -8.87 -6.57
C LEU A 88 16.75 -9.71 -5.28
N LEU A 89 16.40 -11.00 -5.40
CA LEU A 89 16.18 -11.89 -4.26
C LEU A 89 17.47 -12.41 -3.63
N SER A 90 18.57 -12.51 -4.38
CA SER A 90 19.86 -13.00 -3.85
C SER A 90 20.41 -12.16 -2.70
N GLY A 91 20.09 -10.85 -2.68
CA GLY A 91 20.47 -9.93 -1.60
C GLY A 91 19.55 -9.98 -0.38
N CYS A 92 18.51 -10.84 -0.38
CA CYS A 92 17.42 -10.82 0.59
C CYS A 92 17.33 -12.18 1.31
N THR A 93 17.54 -12.16 2.63
CA THR A 93 17.56 -13.38 3.46
C THR A 93 16.22 -14.15 3.38
N ASN A 94 16.28 -15.46 3.16
CA ASN A 94 15.14 -16.38 3.13
C ASN A 94 14.00 -15.99 2.17
N CYS A 95 14.35 -15.36 1.05
CA CYS A 95 13.40 -14.76 0.15
C CYS A 95 13.26 -15.56 -1.16
N THR A 96 12.02 -15.88 -1.51
CA THR A 96 11.63 -16.58 -2.75
C THR A 96 10.43 -15.87 -3.35
N ARG A 97 10.11 -16.17 -4.62
CA ARG A 97 8.88 -15.66 -5.25
C ARG A 97 7.60 -15.93 -4.44
N GLN A 98 7.56 -17.05 -3.72
CA GLN A 98 6.40 -17.47 -2.91
C GLN A 98 6.44 -16.93 -1.48
N SER A 99 7.61 -16.63 -0.93
CA SER A 99 7.75 -16.21 0.48
C SER A 99 7.83 -14.70 0.69
N CYS A 100 7.93 -13.92 -0.39
CA CYS A 100 8.17 -12.48 -0.32
C CYS A 100 7.25 -11.63 -1.19
N VAL A 101 7.17 -10.36 -0.82
CA VAL A 101 6.49 -9.29 -1.57
C VAL A 101 7.40 -8.08 -1.70
N VAL A 102 7.34 -7.42 -2.85
CA VAL A 102 8.10 -6.19 -3.12
C VAL A 102 7.19 -5.00 -2.91
N SER A 103 7.67 -3.99 -2.18
CA SER A 103 7.06 -2.67 -2.10
C SER A 103 8.06 -1.61 -2.50
N PHE A 104 7.58 -0.52 -3.10
CA PHE A 104 8.44 0.52 -3.61
C PHE A 104 7.73 1.86 -3.62
N TYR A 105 8.48 2.92 -3.41
CA TYR A 105 7.95 4.29 -3.35
C TYR A 105 9.01 5.29 -3.82
N LEU A 106 8.53 6.43 -4.29
CA LEU A 106 9.37 7.57 -4.62
C LEU A 106 9.42 8.50 -3.42
N SER A 107 10.62 9.00 -3.11
CA SER A 107 10.85 10.01 -2.08
C SER A 107 11.47 11.26 -2.69
N THR A 108 11.16 12.42 -2.12
CA THR A 108 11.73 13.72 -2.50
C THR A 108 11.87 14.60 -1.26
N ASP A 109 12.70 15.64 -1.35
CA ASP A 109 12.95 16.58 -0.25
C ASP A 109 11.76 17.53 0.01
N ARG A 110 10.71 17.48 -0.81
CA ARG A 110 9.50 18.29 -0.71
C ARG A 110 8.32 17.47 -0.20
N GLU A 111 7.27 18.14 0.27
CA GLU A 111 5.97 17.51 0.61
C GLU A 111 5.19 17.11 -0.66
N LEU A 112 5.77 16.25 -1.49
CA LEU A 112 5.11 15.66 -2.64
C LEU A 112 4.67 14.25 -2.28
N LEU A 113 3.36 14.03 -2.29
CA LEU A 113 2.78 12.73 -1.98
C LEU A 113 2.86 11.82 -3.21
N SER A 114 3.81 10.88 -3.20
CA SER A 114 3.81 9.70 -4.07
C SER A 114 3.35 8.50 -3.24
N PRO A 115 2.25 7.81 -3.60
CA PRO A 115 1.82 6.63 -2.86
C PRO A 115 2.83 5.49 -3.02
N THR A 116 2.93 4.65 -1.99
CA THR A 116 3.65 3.37 -2.07
C THR A 116 2.89 2.41 -2.97
N ASN A 117 3.64 1.72 -3.82
CA ASN A 117 3.10 0.66 -4.68
C ASN A 117 3.80 -0.67 -4.35
N TYR A 118 3.25 -1.77 -4.84
CA TYR A 118 3.73 -3.11 -4.55
C TYR A 118 3.56 -4.05 -5.73
N HIS A 119 4.35 -5.13 -5.71
CA HIS A 119 4.31 -6.17 -6.72
C HIS A 119 4.38 -7.55 -6.06
N PHE A 120 3.47 -8.45 -6.46
CA PHE A 120 3.49 -9.84 -6.00
C PHE A 120 4.36 -10.68 -6.95
N LEU A 121 5.40 -11.31 -6.40
CA LEU A 121 6.35 -12.15 -7.14
C LEU A 121 5.77 -13.51 -7.54
N SER A 122 4.60 -13.87 -6.99
CA SER A 122 3.83 -15.06 -7.32
C SER A 122 2.35 -14.81 -7.04
N SER A 123 1.49 -15.75 -7.45
CA SER A 123 0.07 -15.69 -7.09
C SER A 123 -0.09 -15.69 -5.56
N PRO A 124 -0.93 -14.80 -4.96
CA PRO A 124 -1.15 -14.81 -3.51
C PRO A 124 -1.66 -16.14 -2.95
N LYS A 125 -2.29 -16.98 -3.78
CA LYS A 125 -2.73 -18.34 -3.39
C LYS A 125 -1.56 -19.31 -3.15
N GLU A 126 -0.41 -19.04 -3.76
CA GLU A 126 0.81 -19.87 -3.65
C GLU A 126 1.77 -19.33 -2.58
N ALA A 127 1.38 -18.28 -1.86
CA ALA A 127 2.20 -17.64 -0.85
C ALA A 127 2.55 -18.62 0.27
N LYS A 128 3.83 -18.70 0.62
CA LYS A 128 4.37 -19.52 1.71
C LYS A 128 4.82 -18.64 2.86
N GLY A 129 4.32 -18.92 4.06
CA GLY A 129 4.58 -18.08 5.25
C GLY A 129 3.64 -16.89 5.39
N LEU A 130 2.57 -16.80 4.57
CA LEU A 130 1.49 -15.85 4.78
C LEU A 130 0.60 -16.32 5.93
N HIS A 131 0.82 -15.73 7.10
CA HIS A 131 0.06 -16.02 8.30
C HIS A 131 -1.20 -15.15 8.37
N LYS A 132 -2.23 -15.68 9.04
CA LYS A 132 -3.41 -14.89 9.40
C LYS A 132 -3.00 -13.77 10.35
N ALA A 133 -3.06 -12.54 9.87
CA ALA A 133 -2.71 -11.36 10.65
C ALA A 133 -3.82 -11.05 11.67
N ASN A 134 -3.43 -10.81 12.92
CA ASN A 134 -4.33 -10.21 13.90
C ASN A 134 -4.26 -8.69 13.75
N ILE A 135 -5.31 -8.11 13.19
CA ILE A 135 -5.40 -6.66 12.98
C ILE A 135 -6.35 -6.07 14.02
N THR A 136 -5.85 -5.15 14.83
CA THR A 136 -6.65 -4.40 15.81
C THR A 136 -6.72 -2.93 15.42
N ALA A 137 -7.76 -2.23 15.89
CA ALA A 137 -7.93 -0.80 15.66
C ALA A 137 -8.31 -0.09 16.96
N THR A 138 -7.71 1.06 17.21
CA THR A 138 -8.20 2.03 18.21
C THR A 138 -8.80 3.21 17.47
N ILE A 139 -10.04 3.57 17.82
CA ILE A 139 -10.81 4.63 17.17
C ILE A 139 -10.85 5.83 18.11
N SER A 140 -10.61 7.03 17.58
CA SER A 140 -10.76 8.28 18.32
C SER A 140 -11.29 9.40 17.42
N GLN A 141 -11.98 10.37 17.99
CA GLN A 141 -12.49 11.52 17.27
C GLN A 141 -11.45 12.65 17.26
N GLN A 142 -11.26 13.26 16.09
CA GLN A 142 -10.41 14.43 15.88
C GLN A 142 -11.17 15.44 15.02
N GLY A 143 -11.79 16.42 15.70
CA GLY A 143 -12.68 17.40 15.06
C GLY A 143 -13.86 16.72 14.39
N ASP A 144 -14.02 16.97 13.10
CA ASP A 144 -15.09 16.40 12.26
C ASP A 144 -14.73 15.04 11.62
N THR A 145 -13.57 14.49 11.98
CA THR A 145 -13.06 13.22 11.45
C THR A 145 -12.79 12.22 12.56
N PHE A 146 -12.65 10.95 12.21
CA PHE A 146 -12.27 9.90 13.14
C PHE A 146 -10.94 9.29 12.71
N VAL A 147 -10.06 9.02 13.68
CA VAL A 147 -8.76 8.41 13.47
C VAL A 147 -8.85 6.94 13.84
N PHE A 148 -8.37 6.08 12.95
CA PHE A 148 -8.25 4.65 13.15
C PHE A 148 -6.76 4.32 13.21
N HIS A 149 -6.27 4.01 14.40
CA HIS A 149 -4.91 3.52 14.63
C HIS A 149 -4.91 2.00 14.53
N LEU A 150 -4.45 1.49 13.38
CA LEU A 150 -4.37 0.06 13.11
C LEU A 150 -3.05 -0.50 13.63
N LYS A 151 -3.10 -1.71 14.18
CA LYS A 151 -1.93 -2.52 14.50
C LYS A 151 -2.09 -3.91 13.88
N THR A 152 -1.05 -4.44 13.26
CA THR A 152 -1.04 -5.79 12.68
C THR A 152 0.06 -6.65 13.31
N SER A 153 -0.17 -7.96 13.40
CA SER A 153 0.84 -8.92 13.88
C SER A 153 1.75 -9.47 12.77
N ALA A 154 1.40 -9.29 11.50
CA ALA A 154 2.12 -9.81 10.34
C ALA A 154 1.79 -8.98 9.09
N VAL A 155 2.52 -9.20 7.99
CA VAL A 155 2.23 -8.57 6.70
C VAL A 155 0.82 -8.99 6.26
N ALA A 156 -0.04 -8.00 6.01
CA ALA A 156 -1.45 -8.23 5.68
C ALA A 156 -1.79 -7.66 4.29
N PRO A 157 -1.99 -8.52 3.28
CA PRO A 157 -2.47 -8.09 1.97
C PRO A 157 -3.95 -7.70 2.02
N PHE A 158 -4.31 -6.65 1.29
CA PHE A 158 -5.68 -6.20 1.06
C PHE A 158 -6.47 -5.92 2.34
N VAL A 159 -5.87 -5.20 3.29
CA VAL A 159 -6.56 -4.80 4.53
C VAL A 159 -7.77 -3.94 4.17
N TRP A 160 -8.96 -4.48 4.43
CA TRP A 160 -10.26 -3.90 4.15
C TRP A 160 -10.96 -3.48 5.44
N LEU A 161 -11.22 -2.18 5.55
CA LEU A 161 -11.91 -1.54 6.66
C LEU A 161 -13.36 -1.27 6.26
N ASP A 162 -14.31 -1.65 7.09
CA ASP A 162 -15.74 -1.43 6.85
C ASP A 162 -16.44 -1.01 8.14
N VAL A 163 -17.36 -0.04 8.05
CA VAL A 163 -18.21 0.44 9.15
C VAL A 163 -19.69 0.28 8.81
N GLY A 164 -20.01 -0.73 8.01
CA GLY A 164 -21.36 -1.09 7.58
C GLY A 164 -21.99 -0.02 6.69
N SER A 165 -23.11 0.52 7.17
CA SER A 165 -23.93 1.50 6.45
C SER A 165 -23.68 2.95 6.88
N ILE A 166 -22.73 3.19 7.81
CA ILE A 166 -22.39 4.54 8.27
C ILE A 166 -21.86 5.35 7.07
N PRO A 167 -22.55 6.44 6.67
CA PRO A 167 -22.18 7.18 5.47
C PRO A 167 -20.84 7.90 5.63
N GLY A 168 -19.89 7.55 4.78
CA GLY A 168 -18.55 8.15 4.79
C GLY A 168 -17.57 7.31 4.00
N ARG A 169 -16.29 7.65 4.12
CA ARG A 169 -15.18 6.94 3.46
C ARG A 169 -13.91 7.02 4.30
N PHE A 170 -13.01 6.06 4.10
CA PHE A 170 -11.69 6.10 4.73
C PHE A 170 -10.69 6.96 3.96
N SER A 171 -9.61 7.39 4.62
CA SER A 171 -8.46 8.03 3.99
C SER A 171 -7.69 7.04 3.15
N ASP A 172 -7.79 5.73 3.39
CA ASP A 172 -7.20 4.70 2.57
C ASP A 172 -7.84 3.35 2.89
N ASN A 173 -7.84 2.41 1.95
CA ASN A 173 -8.42 1.10 2.14
C ASN A 173 -7.93 0.08 1.09
N GLY A 174 -8.01 -1.21 1.41
CA GLY A 174 -7.55 -2.30 0.53
C GLY A 174 -6.03 -2.37 0.33
N PHE A 175 -5.26 -1.69 1.17
CA PHE A 175 -3.81 -1.57 1.04
C PHE A 175 -3.08 -2.85 1.49
N LEU A 176 -1.86 -3.02 1.00
CA LEU A 176 -0.87 -3.93 1.61
C LEU A 176 -0.30 -3.26 2.86
N MET A 177 -0.42 -3.91 4.01
CA MET A 177 0.12 -3.43 5.28
C MET A 177 1.39 -4.22 5.61
N THR A 178 2.55 -3.60 5.40
CA THR A 178 3.87 -4.16 5.74
C THR A 178 4.44 -3.63 7.06
N GLU A 179 3.92 -2.52 7.57
CA GLU A 179 4.37 -1.89 8.81
C GLU A 179 3.49 -2.33 9.98
N GLU A 180 4.05 -2.39 11.19
CA GLU A 180 3.33 -2.82 12.41
C GLU A 180 2.11 -1.97 12.69
N THR A 181 2.20 -0.66 12.41
CA THR A 181 1.12 0.30 12.68
C THR A 181 0.81 1.11 11.43
N ARG A 182 -0.46 1.51 11.30
CA ARG A 182 -0.90 2.42 10.24
C ARG A 182 -2.07 3.26 10.73
N THR A 183 -2.00 4.56 10.47
CA THR A 183 -3.11 5.47 10.76
C THR A 183 -3.91 5.73 9.49
N VAL A 184 -5.23 5.61 9.60
CA VAL A 184 -6.18 6.02 8.56
C VAL A 184 -7.30 6.84 9.18
N PHE A 185 -7.87 7.75 8.41
CA PHE A 185 -8.95 8.62 8.86
C PHE A 185 -10.28 8.16 8.27
N PHE A 186 -11.38 8.40 8.96
CA PHE A 186 -12.73 8.25 8.43
C PHE A 186 -13.38 9.62 8.35
N TYR A 187 -13.99 9.90 7.18
CA TYR A 187 -14.63 11.16 6.86
C TYR A 187 -16.14 10.92 6.74
N PRO A 188 -16.90 11.25 7.79
CA PRO A 188 -18.33 11.05 7.80
C PRO A 188 -19.03 12.00 6.81
N TRP A 189 -20.10 11.54 6.17
CA TRP A 189 -21.00 12.37 5.35
C TRP A 189 -22.27 12.77 6.09
N LYS A 190 -22.51 12.14 7.25
CA LYS A 190 -23.58 12.46 8.19
C LYS A 190 -23.02 12.37 9.62
N PRO A 191 -23.61 13.09 10.59
CA PRO A 191 -23.20 12.98 11.98
C PRO A 191 -23.17 11.51 12.46
N THR A 192 -22.10 11.13 13.13
CA THR A 192 -21.89 9.83 13.79
C THR A 192 -20.97 10.04 14.99
N ASN A 193 -20.67 8.99 15.75
CA ASN A 193 -19.80 9.04 16.93
C ASN A 193 -18.90 7.80 17.02
N GLU A 194 -17.93 7.85 17.94
CA GLU A 194 -16.96 6.77 18.16
C GLU A 194 -17.65 5.43 18.43
N SER A 195 -18.64 5.42 19.34
CA SER A 195 -19.34 4.18 19.73
C SER A 195 -20.11 3.52 18.59
N GLU A 196 -20.69 4.30 17.67
CA GLU A 196 -21.34 3.77 16.47
C GLU A 196 -20.35 3.14 15.51
N LEU A 197 -19.19 3.77 15.33
CA LEU A 197 -18.11 3.27 14.48
C LEU A 197 -17.51 2.01 15.08
N GLU A 198 -17.18 2.00 16.37
CA GLU A 198 -16.64 0.82 17.08
C GLU A 198 -17.55 -0.40 16.95
N ARG A 199 -18.86 -0.21 17.17
CA ARG A 199 -19.84 -1.30 17.06
C ARG A 199 -19.98 -1.85 15.64
N SER A 200 -19.78 -0.99 14.64
CA SER A 200 -19.98 -1.34 13.22
C SER A 200 -18.69 -1.73 12.52
N PHE A 201 -17.54 -1.53 13.16
CA PHE A 201 -16.23 -1.69 12.56
C PHE A 201 -15.89 -3.17 12.36
N HIS A 202 -15.50 -3.49 11.13
CA HIS A 202 -14.98 -4.78 10.73
C HIS A 202 -13.72 -4.55 9.92
N VAL A 203 -12.69 -5.35 10.22
CA VAL A 203 -11.45 -5.41 9.46
C VAL A 203 -11.27 -6.81 8.88
N THR A 204 -10.82 -6.89 7.65
CA THR A 204 -10.56 -8.15 6.94
C THR A 204 -9.28 -8.03 6.13
N SER A 205 -8.52 -9.10 6.04
CA SER A 205 -7.34 -9.25 5.21
C SER A 205 -7.48 -10.48 4.31
N LEU A 206 -6.56 -10.65 3.35
CA LEU A 206 -6.57 -11.81 2.46
C LEU A 206 -6.51 -13.15 3.22
N ALA A 207 -5.85 -13.21 4.37
CA ALA A 207 -5.71 -14.45 5.13
C ALA A 207 -6.94 -14.82 5.98
N ASP A 208 -7.97 -13.96 6.01
CA ASP A 208 -9.21 -14.22 6.74
C ASP A 208 -10.26 -14.99 5.93
N ILE A 209 -10.06 -15.13 4.61
CA ILE A 209 -11.02 -15.78 3.70
C ILE A 209 -10.77 -17.27 3.48
N TYR A 210 -9.74 -17.86 4.11
CA TYR A 210 -9.40 -19.29 4.01
C TYR A 210 -8.99 -19.89 5.37
#